data_AF-A0A7C4GTZ9-F1
#
_entry.id   AF-A0A7C4GTZ9-F1
#
_cell.length_a   1.000
_cell.length_b   1.000
_cell.length_c   1.000
_cell.angle_alpha   90.00
_cell.angle_beta   90.00
_cell.angle_gamma   90.00
#
_symmetry.space_group_name_H-M   'P 1'
#
loop_
_entity.id
_entity.type
_entity.pdbx_description
1 polymer ?
#
loop_
_entity_poly.entity_id
_entity_poly.type
_entity_poly.pdbx_seq_one_letter_code
_entity_poly.pdbx_strand_id
1 'polypeptide(L)' 'MKEQKLVRNVKIKVYLTQRQKQILEKLCEVLGTSESEALRLALVNYAEKLQLLKDLRTRND' A
#
# COMPACT_ATOMS: atom_id res chain seq x y z
N MET A 1 -2.54 -7.46 29.59
CA MET A 1 -1.65 -6.48 28.93
C MET A 1 -1.86 -6.59 27.42
N LYS A 2 -2.41 -5.57 26.75
CA LYS A 2 -2.56 -5.60 25.29
C LYS A 2 -1.23 -5.18 24.67
N GLU A 3 -0.55 -6.07 23.96
CA GLU A 3 0.57 -5.72 23.10
C GLU A 3 0.10 -4.71 22.05
N GLN A 4 0.41 -3.44 22.28
CA GLN A 4 0.20 -2.41 21.28
C GLN A 4 1.36 -2.52 20.30
N LYS A 5 1.17 -3.34 19.25
CA LYS A 5 2.14 -3.55 18.17
C LYS A 5 2.51 -2.19 17.59
N LEU A 6 3.75 -1.76 17.83
CA LEU A 6 4.26 -0.47 17.40
C LEU A 6 4.11 -0.36 15.88
N VAL A 7 3.14 0.41 15.40
CA VAL A 7 3.03 0.74 13.97
C VAL A 7 4.24 1.60 13.65
N ARG A 8 5.31 0.97 13.15
CA ARG A 8 6.49 1.71 12.71
C ARG A 8 6.08 2.51 11.48
N ASN A 9 5.98 3.82 11.62
CA ASN A 9 5.75 4.73 10.49
C ASN A 9 6.99 4.72 9.59
N VAL A 10 6.97 3.88 8.55
CA VAL A 10 8.02 3.83 7.53
C VAL A 10 7.65 4.79 6.40
N LYS A 11 8.58 5.69 6.05
CA LYS A 11 8.42 6.60 4.90
C LYS A 11 9.03 5.95 3.66
N ILE A 12 8.26 5.85 2.57
CA ILE A 12 8.70 5.33 1.27
C ILE A 12 8.59 6.46 0.25
N LYS A 13 9.63 6.66 -0.56
CA LYS A 13 9.58 7.53 -1.74
C LYS A 13 9.40 6.67 -2.99
N VAL A 14 8.49 7.07 -3.86
CA VAL A 14 8.25 6.43 -5.16
C VAL A 14 8.29 7.48 -6.27
N TYR A 15 8.79 7.07 -7.43
CA TYR A 15 8.78 7.92 -8.63
C TYR A 15 7.59 7.53 -9.49
N LEU A 16 6.78 8.52 -9.86
CA LEU A 16 5.63 8.35 -10.73
C LEU A 16 5.82 9.20 -11.98
N THR A 17 5.41 8.65 -13.12
CA THR A 17 5.17 9.45 -14.32
C THR A 17 3.98 10.39 -14.09
N GLN A 18 3.87 11.44 -14.90
CA GLN A 18 2.77 12.41 -14.80
C GLN A 18 1.39 11.74 -14.87
N ARG A 19 1.23 10.76 -15.77
CA ARG A 19 -0.02 10.00 -15.93
C ARG A 19 -0.33 9.17 -14.68
N GLN A 20 0.68 8.53 -14.08
CA GLN A 20 0.48 7.76 -12.85
C GLN A 20 0.07 8.66 -11.68
N LYS A 21 0.64 9.88 -11.57
CA LYS A 21 0.23 10.87 -10.57
C LYS A 21 -1.24 11.27 -10.73
N GLN A 22 -1.68 11.55 -11.94
CA GLN A 22 -3.09 11.88 -12.24
C GLN A 22 -4.05 10.74 -11.88
N ILE A 23 -3.65 9.49 -12.10
CA ILE A 23 -4.43 8.31 -11.69
C ILE A 23 -4.53 8.26 -10.17
N LEU A 24 -3.41 8.49 -9.45
CA LEU A 24 -3.40 8.51 -7.99
C LEU A 24 -4.29 9.63 -7.43
N GLU A 25 -4.22 10.85 -7.99
CA GLU A 25 -5.05 11.98 -7.58
C GLU A 25 -6.55 11.65 -7.72
N LYS A 26 -6.97 11.11 -8.87
CA LYS A 26 -8.36 10.66 -9.08
C LYS A 26 -8.78 9.55 -8.12
N LEU A 27 -7.89 8.60 -7.81
CA LEU A 27 -8.17 7.56 -6.83
C LEU A 27 -8.41 8.16 -5.44
N CYS A 28 -7.59 9.14 -5.05
CA CYS A 28 -7.74 9.82 -3.76
C CYS A 28 -9.06 10.61 -3.70
N GLU A 29 -9.42 11.31 -4.77
CA GLU A 29 -10.69 12.05 -4.89
C GLU A 29 -11.90 11.11 -4.76
N VAL A 30 -11.92 10.00 -5.50
CA VAL A 30 -13.04 9.05 -5.51
C VAL A 30 -13.18 8.33 -4.16
N LEU A 31 -12.07 7.97 -3.53
CA LEU A 31 -12.08 7.21 -2.27
C LEU A 31 -12.17 8.11 -1.03
N GLY A 32 -11.92 9.42 -1.16
CA GLY A 32 -11.83 10.34 -0.03
C GLY A 32 -10.67 10.04 0.92
N THR A 33 -9.57 9.49 0.40
CA THR A 33 -8.42 9.04 1.20
C THR A 33 -7.12 9.77 0.85
N SER A 34 -6.14 9.73 1.75
CA SER A 34 -4.78 10.24 1.46
C SER A 34 -4.05 9.41 0.39
N GLU A 35 -3.07 10.01 -0.29
CA GLU A 35 -2.19 9.32 -1.25
C GLU A 35 -1.53 8.07 -0.66
N SER A 36 -1.08 8.16 0.59
CA SER A 36 -0.43 7.05 1.30
C SER A 36 -1.39 5.89 1.55
N GLU A 37 -2.65 6.19 1.84
CA GLU A 37 -3.69 5.17 2.03
C GLU A 37 -4.06 4.52 0.70
N ALA A 38 -4.30 5.33 -0.34
CA ALA A 38 -4.63 4.85 -1.68
C ALA A 38 -3.51 3.95 -2.24
N LEU A 39 -2.25 4.34 -2.10
CA LEU A 39 -1.11 3.51 -2.51
C LEU A 39 -1.00 2.22 -1.68
N ARG A 40 -1.29 2.26 -0.38
CA ARG A 40 -1.28 1.05 0.46
C ARG A 40 -2.33 0.05 0.00
N LEU A 41 -3.55 0.51 -0.23
CA LEU A 41 -4.65 -0.32 -0.72
C LEU A 41 -4.32 -0.89 -2.11
N ALA A 42 -3.82 -0.06 -3.02
CA ALA A 42 -3.45 -0.49 -4.37
C ALA A 42 -2.31 -1.53 -4.33
N LEU A 43 -1.29 -1.33 -3.50
CA LEU A 43 -0.16 -2.25 -3.35
C LEU A 43 -0.61 -3.62 -2.84
N VAL A 44 -1.42 -3.65 -1.77
CA VAL A 44 -1.91 -4.91 -1.19
C VAL A 44 -2.81 -5.65 -2.18
N ASN A 45 -3.80 -4.96 -2.76
CA ASN A 45 -4.70 -5.55 -3.75
C ASN A 45 -3.95 -6.10 -4.98
N TYR A 46 -2.91 -5.40 -5.43
CA TYR A 46 -2.09 -5.88 -6.53
C TYR A 46 -1.28 -7.12 -6.14
N ALA A 47 -0.65 -7.13 -4.97
CA ALA A 47 0.09 -8.28 -4.46
C ALA A 47 -0.82 -9.51 -4.24
N GLU A 48 -2.05 -9.31 -3.77
CA GLU A 48 -3.06 -10.38 -3.64
C GLU A 48 -3.45 -10.97 -4.99
N LYS A 49 -3.73 -10.12 -5.99
CA LYS A 49 -4.07 -10.56 -7.35
C LYS A 49 -2.95 -11.36 -8.00
N LEU A 50 -1.70 -10.99 -7.73
CA LEU A 50 -0.52 -11.73 -8.18
C LEU A 50 -0.17 -12.95 -7.31
N GLN A 51 -0.95 -13.20 -6.25
CA GLN A 51 -0.71 -14.26 -5.25
C GLN A 51 0.66 -14.17 -4.54
N LEU A 52 1.34 -13.02 -4.62
CA LEU A 52 2.68 -12.81 -4.05
C LEU A 52 2.68 -12.77 -2.52
N LEU A 53 1.52 -12.52 -1.90
CA LEU A 53 1.39 -12.58 -0.45
C LEU A 53 1.44 -14.01 0.10
N LYS A 54 1.20 -15.03 -0.73
CA LYS A 54 1.31 -16.44 -0.30
C LYS A 54 2.75 -16.82 0.01
N ASP A 55 3.70 -16.29 -0.78
CA ASP A 55 5.13 -16.59 -0.67
C ASP A 55 5.83 -15.81 0.48
N LEU A 56 5.20 -14.73 0.97
CA LEU A 56 5.74 -13.96 2.10
C LEU A 56 5.49 -14.64 3.46
N ARG A 57 4.50 -15.54 3.56
CA ARG A 57 4.18 -16.26 4.80
C ARG A 57 5.15 -17.40 5.08
N THR A 58 5.80 -17.96 4.06
CA THR A 58 6.61 -19.19 4.15
C THR A 58 8.10 -18.97 4.45
N ARG A 59 8.55 -17.73 4.66
CA ARG A 59 9.97 -17.42 4.95
C ARG A 59 10.27 -17.06 6.40
N ASN A 60 9.30 -17.16 7.31
CA ASN A 60 9.46 -16.81 8.72
C ASN A 60 9.10 -17.94 9.70
N ASP A 61 9.00 -19.18 9.22
CA ASP A 61 8.89 -20.37 10.08
C ASP A 61 10.24 -21.08 10.19
#